data_AF-A0ABD0ZBY9-F1
#
_entry.id   AF-A0ABD0ZBY9-F1
#
_cell.length_a   1.000
_cell.length_b   1.000
_cell.length_c   1.000
_cell.angle_alpha   90.00
_cell.angle_beta   90.00
_cell.angle_gamma   90.00
#
_symmetry.space_group_name_H-M   'P 1'
#
loop_
_entity.id
_entity.type
_entity.pdbx_description
1 polymer ?
#
loop_
_entity_poly.entity_id
_entity_poly.type
_entity_poly.pdbx_seq_one_letter_code
_entity_poly.pdbx_strand_id
1 'polypeptide(L)'
;MNMNRCILIHFDYGGYYSNTGGGYMEWNQSEARIYTLMMKTTVEDVTYSEVVRSICKKMKRDEYANRLKLSYTPKEDHKHRPSIIEDDEDLCAYIMTCHQDQSGNILHVEPLEDVAENMESEEVARNESADLCE
;
A
#
# COMPACT_ATOMS: atom_id res chain seq x y z
N MET A 1 17.76 22.25 19.40
CA MET A 1 18.58 21.14 18.86
C MET A 1 18.09 20.87 17.46
N ASN A 2 18.91 21.12 16.45
CA ASN A 2 18.58 20.80 15.06
C ASN A 2 18.76 19.29 14.90
N MET A 3 17.74 18.51 15.27
CA MET A 3 17.73 17.08 14.92
C MET A 3 17.65 17.06 13.40
N ASN A 4 18.66 16.50 12.74
CA ASN A 4 18.63 16.19 11.32
C ASN A 4 17.24 15.66 10.99
N ARG A 5 16.46 16.41 10.19
CA ARG A 5 15.11 16.00 9.80
C ARG A 5 15.29 14.78 8.91
N CYS A 6 15.13 13.61 9.52
CA CYS A 6 15.17 12.34 8.82
C CYS A 6 13.87 11.61 9.10
N ILE A 7 13.29 11.09 8.03
CA ILE A 7 12.13 10.24 8.08
C ILE A 7 12.64 8.80 8.10
N LEU A 8 12.12 8.00 9.02
CA LEU A 8 12.39 6.58 9.12
C LEU A 8 11.09 5.83 8.87
N ILE A 9 11.05 5.06 7.78
CA ILE A 9 9.92 4.20 7.44
C ILE A 9 10.38 2.75 7.60
N HIS A 10 9.73 2.01 8.48
CA HIS A 10 9.88 0.57 8.57
C HIS A 10 8.82 -0.05 7.68
N PHE A 11 9.20 -1.00 6.84
CA PHE A 11 8.26 -1.64 5.92
C PHE A 11 8.50 -3.14 5.79
N ASP A 12 7.42 -3.85 5.58
CA ASP A 12 7.36 -5.25 5.16
C ASP A 12 6.78 -5.31 3.75
N TYR A 13 7.20 -6.27 2.93
CA TYR A 13 6.70 -6.42 1.57
C TYR A 13 6.37 -7.86 1.20
N GLY A 14 5.43 -8.01 0.26
CA GLY A 14 5.06 -9.31 -0.31
C GLY A 14 4.07 -10.11 0.54
N GLY A 15 3.56 -9.54 1.62
CA GLY A 15 2.40 -10.06 2.34
C GLY A 15 1.09 -9.60 1.72
N TYR A 16 -0.02 -9.99 2.35
CA TYR A 16 -1.37 -9.58 1.96
C TYR A 16 -2.29 -9.56 3.19
N TYR A 17 -3.37 -8.78 3.12
CA TYR A 17 -4.38 -8.81 4.17
C TYR A 17 -5.39 -9.93 3.96
N SER A 18 -5.74 -10.63 5.03
CA SER A 18 -6.85 -11.60 5.04
C SER A 18 -7.84 -11.29 6.16
N ASN A 19 -9.09 -11.71 5.98
CA ASN A 19 -10.10 -11.64 7.04
C ASN A 19 -10.04 -12.93 7.85
N THR A 20 -9.72 -12.83 9.14
CA THR A 20 -9.55 -14.00 10.03
C THR A 20 -10.85 -14.46 10.69
N GLY A 21 -12.00 -13.99 10.20
CA GLY A 21 -13.31 -14.22 10.80
C GLY A 21 -13.64 -13.13 11.82
N GLY A 22 -14.93 -12.85 12.01
CA GLY A 22 -15.37 -11.77 12.91
C GLY A 22 -15.10 -10.34 12.42
N GLY A 23 -14.59 -10.17 11.19
CA GLY A 23 -14.35 -8.86 10.58
C GLY A 23 -13.02 -8.22 10.94
N TYR A 24 -12.09 -8.98 11.55
CA TYR A 24 -10.72 -8.56 11.79
C TYR A 24 -9.88 -8.78 10.54
N MET A 25 -9.04 -7.80 10.21
CA MET A 25 -8.09 -7.90 9.12
C MET A 25 -6.69 -8.15 9.69
N GLU A 26 -5.95 -9.10 9.12
CA GLU A 26 -4.59 -9.43 9.53
C GLU A 26 -3.64 -9.33 8.34
N TRP A 27 -2.48 -8.73 8.55
CA TRP A 27 -1.39 -8.74 7.58
C TRP A 27 -0.64 -10.07 7.65
N ASN A 28 -0.72 -10.85 6.59
CA ASN A 28 -0.01 -12.12 6.45
C ASN A 28 1.36 -11.84 5.82
N GLN A 29 2.37 -11.65 6.67
CA GLN A 29 3.75 -11.46 6.23
C GLN A 29 4.25 -12.69 5.46
N SER A 30 4.94 -12.47 4.34
CA SER A 30 5.58 -13.55 3.57
C SER A 30 7.06 -13.70 3.88
N GLU A 31 7.70 -12.63 4.34
CA GLU A 31 9.10 -12.62 4.79
C GLU A 31 9.18 -12.38 6.30
N ALA A 32 10.24 -12.89 6.95
CA ALA A 32 10.51 -12.63 8.37
C ALA A 32 11.32 -11.33 8.58
N ARG A 33 11.46 -10.49 7.55
CA ARG A 33 12.38 -9.35 7.54
C ARG A 33 11.61 -8.04 7.44
N ILE A 34 11.90 -7.14 8.37
CA ILE A 34 11.50 -5.74 8.25
C ILE A 34 12.66 -4.94 7.63
N TYR A 35 12.33 -4.13 6.65
CA TYR A 35 13.25 -3.23 5.98
C TYR A 35 13.08 -1.80 6.51
N THR A 36 14.16 -1.02 6.52
CA THR A 36 14.12 0.39 6.92
C THR A 36 14.52 1.28 5.77
N LEU A 37 13.72 2.31 5.48
CA LEU A 37 14.04 3.42 4.60
C LEU A 37 14.33 4.66 5.45
N MET A 38 15.47 5.31 5.17
CA MET A 38 15.83 6.60 5.77
C MET A 38 15.87 7.65 4.66
N MET A 39 15.10 8.72 4.83
CA MET A 39 15.10 9.86 3.91
C MET A 39 15.56 11.11 4.67
N LYS A 40 16.57 11.81 4.16
CA LYS A 40 17.13 13.03 4.77
C LYS A 40 16.36 14.26 4.30
N THR A 41 15.07 14.30 4.62
CA THR A 41 14.12 15.34 4.22
C THR A 41 13.10 15.60 5.33
N THR A 42 12.23 16.58 5.14
CA THR A 42 11.11 16.90 6.04
C THR A 42 9.86 16.12 5.65
N VAL A 43 8.90 15.98 6.58
CA VAL A 43 7.65 15.24 6.31
C VAL A 43 6.82 15.95 5.24
N GLU A 44 6.91 17.27 5.18
CA GLU A 44 6.20 18.10 4.21
C GLU A 44 6.83 18.04 2.80
N ASP A 45 8.12 17.72 2.71
CA ASP A 45 8.86 17.70 1.45
C ASP A 45 8.96 16.29 0.83
N VAL A 46 8.56 15.23 1.54
CA VAL A 46 8.61 13.86 1.01
C VAL A 46 7.37 13.57 0.17
N THR A 47 7.58 12.97 -1.00
CA THR A 47 6.48 12.54 -1.86
C THR A 47 6.28 11.03 -1.84
N TYR A 48 5.04 10.60 -2.09
CA TYR A 48 4.64 9.21 -2.32
C TYR A 48 5.52 8.55 -3.38
N SER A 49 5.75 9.25 -4.49
CA SER A 49 6.57 8.74 -5.59
C SER A 49 8.01 8.43 -5.18
N GLU A 50 8.64 9.28 -4.35
CA GLU A 50 10.00 9.06 -3.86
C GLU A 50 10.08 7.88 -2.88
N VAL A 51 9.05 7.69 -2.05
CA VAL A 51 8.95 6.54 -1.14
C VAL A 51 8.80 5.24 -1.94
N VAL A 52 7.86 5.19 -2.90
CA VAL A 52 7.68 4.04 -3.80
C VAL A 52 8.98 3.70 -4.54
N ARG A 53 9.61 4.70 -5.14
CA ARG A 53 10.89 4.58 -5.84
C ARG A 53 11.96 3.95 -4.95
N SER A 54 12.06 4.40 -3.71
CA SER A 54 13.06 3.93 -2.75
C SER A 54 12.78 2.51 -2.24
N ILE A 55 11.50 2.16 -2.05
CA ILE A 55 11.05 0.81 -1.70
C ILE A 55 11.35 -0.16 -2.85
N CYS A 56 10.99 0.17 -4.09
CA CYS A 56 11.31 -0.65 -5.28
C CYS A 56 12.80 -0.95 -5.38
N LYS A 57 13.67 0.06 -5.17
CA LYS A 57 15.12 -0.12 -5.13
C LYS A 57 15.58 -1.11 -4.05
N LYS A 58 15.00 -1.06 -2.85
CA LYS A 58 15.30 -2.01 -1.77
C LYS A 58 14.83 -3.43 -2.09
N MET A 59 13.67 -3.56 -2.74
CA MET A 59 13.13 -4.82 -3.22
C MET A 59 13.85 -5.36 -4.46
N LYS A 60 14.81 -4.61 -5.02
CA LYS A 60 15.49 -4.92 -6.30
C LYS A 60 14.49 -5.12 -7.45
N ARG A 61 13.40 -4.37 -7.44
CA ARG A 61 12.36 -4.35 -8.49
C ARG A 61 12.49 -3.10 -9.35
N ASP A 62 12.02 -3.19 -10.59
CA ASP A 62 11.89 -2.05 -11.47
C ASP A 62 10.81 -1.10 -10.93
N GLU A 63 11.18 0.16 -10.72
CA GLU A 63 10.33 1.23 -10.21
C GLU A 63 9.25 1.68 -11.23
N TYR A 64 9.43 1.36 -12.52
CA TYR A 64 8.51 1.74 -13.60
C TYR A 64 7.53 0.64 -14.02
N ALA A 65 7.79 -0.61 -13.62
CA ALA A 65 7.00 -1.78 -14.04
C ALA A 65 6.21 -2.44 -12.91
N ASN A 66 6.15 -1.82 -11.72
CA ASN A 66 5.45 -2.40 -10.57
C ASN A 66 4.60 -1.33 -9.88
N ARG A 67 3.28 -1.53 -9.90
CA ARG A 67 2.37 -0.78 -9.04
C ARG A 67 2.49 -1.34 -7.63
N LEU A 68 2.76 -0.48 -6.65
CA LEU A 68 2.75 -0.87 -5.23
C LEU A 68 1.47 -0.35 -4.59
N LYS A 69 0.85 -1.18 -3.76
CA LYS A 69 -0.17 -0.76 -2.81
C LYS A 69 0.46 -0.61 -1.44
N LEU A 70 0.40 0.61 -0.92
CA LEU A 70 0.93 0.97 0.39
C LEU A 70 -0.21 1.05 1.40
N SER A 71 0.01 0.48 2.58
CA SER A 71 -0.97 0.55 3.66
C SER A 71 -0.32 0.32 5.01
N TYR A 72 -1.02 0.62 6.09
CA TYR A 72 -0.60 0.27 7.45
C TYR A 72 -1.83 -0.06 8.29
N THR A 73 -1.64 -0.70 9.43
CA THR A 73 -2.71 -0.92 10.41
C THR A 73 -2.61 0.14 11.51
N PRO A 74 -3.55 1.10 11.60
CA PRO A 74 -3.60 2.03 12.72
C PRO A 74 -3.79 1.27 14.03
N LYS A 75 -3.16 1.72 15.12
CA LYS A 75 -3.28 1.06 16.43
C LYS A 75 -4.66 1.25 17.04
N GLU A 76 -5.32 2.34 16.67
CA GLU A 76 -6.60 2.79 17.20
C GLU A 76 -7.79 2.04 16.57
N ASP A 77 -7.59 1.36 15.43
CA ASP A 77 -8.67 0.60 14.80
C ASP A 77 -8.74 -0.81 15.37
N HIS A 78 -9.73 -1.04 16.24
CA HIS A 78 -9.96 -2.33 16.89
C HIS A 78 -10.23 -3.49 15.92
N LYS A 79 -10.62 -3.21 14.67
CA LYS A 79 -10.81 -4.22 13.61
C LYS A 79 -9.55 -4.45 12.77
N HIS A 80 -8.45 -3.77 13.08
CA HIS A 80 -7.18 -3.87 12.38
C HIS A 80 -7.29 -3.63 10.87
N ARG A 81 -8.24 -2.80 10.42
CA ARG A 81 -8.40 -2.53 8.99
C ARG A 81 -7.17 -1.80 8.47
N PRO A 82 -6.70 -2.13 7.26
CA PRO A 82 -5.66 -1.35 6.61
C PRO A 82 -6.16 0.07 6.32
N SER A 83 -5.39 1.06 6.72
CA SER A 83 -5.42 2.38 6.10
C SER A 83 -4.56 2.34 4.85
N ILE A 84 -5.15 2.67 3.71
CA ILE A 84 -4.46 2.76 2.42
C ILE A 84 -3.76 4.12 2.32
N ILE A 85 -2.62 4.15 1.63
CA ILE A 85 -1.88 5.36 1.28
C ILE A 85 -1.87 5.45 -0.24
N GLU A 86 -2.58 6.42 -0.81
CA GLU A 86 -2.71 6.58 -2.26
C GLU A 86 -1.94 7.79 -2.81
N ASP A 87 -1.67 8.80 -1.96
CA ASP A 87 -1.04 10.05 -2.37
C ASP A 87 -0.07 10.63 -1.31
N ASP A 88 0.42 11.85 -1.59
CA ASP A 88 1.36 12.58 -0.73
C ASP A 88 0.70 13.02 0.60
N GLU A 89 -0.60 13.30 0.62
CA GLU A 89 -1.33 13.72 1.83
C GLU A 89 -1.50 12.55 2.80
N ASP A 90 -1.90 11.38 2.28
CA ASP A 90 -1.99 10.15 3.05
C ASP A 90 -0.63 9.73 3.62
N LEU A 91 0.43 9.88 2.81
CA LEU A 91 1.80 9.57 3.24
C LEU A 91 2.24 10.50 4.37
N CYS A 92 1.96 11.80 4.23
CA CYS A 92 2.25 12.80 5.25
C CYS A 92 1.54 12.45 6.56
N ALA A 93 0.25 12.09 6.50
CA ALA A 93 -0.52 11.65 7.66
C ALA A 93 0.09 10.41 8.32
N TYR A 94 0.41 9.36 7.56
CA TYR A 94 1.06 8.15 8.06
C TYR A 94 2.37 8.46 8.82
N ILE A 95 3.24 9.28 8.21
CA ILE A 95 4.54 9.63 8.80
C ILE A 95 4.35 10.43 10.09
N MET A 96 3.45 11.42 10.08
CA MET A 96 3.15 12.22 11.29
C MET A 96 2.61 11.36 12.42
N THR A 97 1.66 10.46 12.15
CA THR A 97 1.13 9.51 13.15
C THR A 97 2.24 8.61 13.70
N CYS A 98 3.10 8.06 12.84
CA CYS A 98 4.22 7.24 13.28
C CYS A 98 5.20 7.97 14.21
N HIS A 99 5.47 9.25 13.92
CA HIS A 99 6.33 10.08 14.75
C HIS A 99 5.69 10.50 16.07
N GLN A 100 4.41 10.92 16.04
CA GLN A 100 3.70 11.40 17.23
C GLN A 100 3.45 10.28 18.23
N ASP A 101 2.99 9.13 17.76
CA ASP A 101 2.59 8.02 18.64
C ASP A 101 3.77 7.12 19.02
N GLN A 102 4.97 7.43 18.52
CA GLN A 102 6.15 6.55 18.55
C GLN A 102 5.76 5.11 18.17
N SER A 103 4.76 5.00 17.28
CA SER A 103 3.99 3.77 17.15
C SER A 103 4.82 2.68 16.49
N GLY A 104 5.80 3.09 15.67
CA GLY A 104 6.63 2.19 14.89
C GLY A 104 5.82 1.37 13.90
N ASN A 105 4.66 1.89 13.46
CA ASN A 105 3.79 1.17 12.53
C ASN A 105 4.58 0.75 11.30
N ILE A 106 4.45 -0.53 10.96
CA ILE A 106 5.06 -1.10 9.77
C ILE A 106 4.22 -0.71 8.57
N LEU A 107 4.87 -0.14 7.56
CA LEU A 107 4.29 0.06 6.25
C LEU A 107 4.22 -1.31 5.55
N HIS A 108 3.02 -1.75 5.21
CA HIS A 108 2.77 -2.97 4.47
C HIS A 108 2.74 -2.66 2.97
N VAL A 109 3.62 -3.32 2.22
CA VAL A 109 3.82 -3.12 0.79
C VAL A 109 3.36 -4.36 0.03
N GLU A 110 2.26 -4.23 -0.71
CA GLU A 110 1.72 -5.27 -1.57
C GLU A 110 2.10 -4.95 -3.03
N PRO A 111 2.98 -5.74 -3.68
CA PRO A 111 3.26 -5.57 -5.09
C PRO A 111 2.06 -6.04 -5.90
N LEU A 112 1.52 -5.16 -6.73
CA LEU A 112 0.49 -5.54 -7.69
C LEU A 112 1.21 -6.09 -8.92
N GLU A 113 0.89 -7.32 -9.30
CA GLU A 113 1.31 -7.85 -10.59
C GLU A 113 0.54 -7.07 -11.68
N ASP A 114 1.26 -6.56 -12.68
CA ASP A 114 0.63 -6.10 -13.91
C ASP A 114 0.03 -7.34 -14.59
N VAL A 115 -1.23 -7.63 -14.27
CA VAL A 115 -2.05 -8.50 -15.09
C VAL A 115 -2.11 -7.76 -16.42
N ALA A 116 -1.38 -8.26 -17.42
CA ALA A 116 -1.59 -7.83 -18.80
C ALA A 116 -3.09 -7.85 -19.02
N GLU A 117 -3.69 -6.68 -19.23
CA GLU A 117 -5.11 -6.52 -19.53
C GLU A 117 -5.36 -7.28 -20.84
N ASN A 118 -5.67 -8.57 -20.74
CA ASN A 118 -6.35 -9.27 -21.81
C ASN A 118 -7.73 -8.62 -21.92
N MET A 119 -7.83 -7.67 -22.83
CA MET A 119 -9.09 -7.19 -23.38
C MET A 119 -9.82 -8.40 -23.99
N GLU A 120 -10.65 -9.08 -23.22
CA GLU A 120 -11.79 -9.82 -23.75
C GLU A 120 -13.07 -9.13 -23.27
N SER A 121 -13.52 -8.23 -24.13
CA SER A 121 -14.87 -7.70 -24.14
C SER A 121 -15.85 -8.82 -24.52
N GLU A 122 -16.47 -9.46 -23.54
CA GLU A 122 -17.70 -10.26 -23.69
C GLU A 122 -18.56 -9.95 -22.44
N GLU A 123 -19.82 -9.49 -22.48
CA GLU A 123 -20.86 -9.51 -23.50
C GLU A 123 -21.72 -8.24 -23.37
N VAL A 124 -21.93 -7.54 -24.48
CA VAL A 124 -23.09 -6.67 -24.69
C VAL A 124 -24.27 -7.56 -25.10
N ALA A 125 -25.45 -7.20 -24.60
CA ALA A 125 -26.79 -7.61 -25.05
C ALA A 125 -27.41 -8.89 -24.44
N ARG A 126 -27.74 -8.83 -23.13
CA ARG A 126 -29.09 -9.26 -22.71
C ARG A 126 -30.12 -8.22 -23.15
N ASN A 127 -30.45 -8.17 -24.45
CA ASN A 127 -31.68 -7.55 -24.90
C ASN A 127 -32.09 -7.94 -26.32
N GLU A 128 -32.41 -9.22 -26.56
CA GLU A 128 -33.32 -9.60 -27.65
C GLU A 128 -34.32 -10.65 -27.13
N SER A 129 -35.14 -10.25 -26.16
CA SER A 129 -36.43 -10.90 -25.90
C SER A 129 -37.55 -9.97 -26.37
N ALA A 130 -37.66 -9.81 -27.69
CA ALA A 130 -38.86 -9.37 -28.40
C ALA A 130 -38.61 -9.47 -29.91
N ASP A 131 -38.96 -10.61 -30.53
CA ASP A 131 -39.90 -10.64 -31.67
C ASP A 131 -39.97 -12.03 -32.32
N LEU A 132 -41.11 -12.68 -32.07
CA LEU A 132 -42.00 -13.37 -33.02
C LEU A 132 -41.41 -13.95 -34.32
N CYS A 133 -41.49 -15.28 -34.47
CA CYS A 133 -42.33 -15.99 -35.48
C CYS A 133 -41.84 -17.43 -35.70
N GLU A 134 -42.65 -18.42 -35.31
CA GLU A 134 -43.12 -19.54 -36.16
C GLU A 134 -44.33 -20.22 -35.51
#